data_AF-A0A444JD51-F1
#
_entry.id   AF-A0A444JD51-F1
#
_cell.length_a   1.000
_cell.length_b   1.000
_cell.length_c   1.000
_cell.angle_alpha   90.00
_cell.angle_beta   90.00
_cell.angle_gamma   90.00
#
_symmetry.space_group_name_H-M   'P 1'
#
loop_
_entity.id
_entity.type
_entity.pdbx_description
1 polymer ?
#
loop_
_entity_poly.entity_id
_entity_poly.type
_entity_poly.pdbx_seq_one_letter_code
_entity_poly.pdbx_strand_id
1 'polypeptide(L)' 'MDRPEVQRVLFHPRTAEQTPLPAGTEEINIEVEPGVVIGCRFFSAGKEKPTILF' A
#
# COMPACT_ATOMS: atom_id res chain seq x y z
N MET A 1 12.34 -20.41 -5.75
CA MET A 1 10.95 -19.92 -5.69
C MET A 1 10.82 -18.76 -6.69
N ASP A 2 11.39 -18.92 -7.89
CA ASP A 2 11.88 -17.81 -8.75
C ASP A 2 11.44 -18.01 -10.19
N ARG A 3 10.18 -18.40 -10.37
CA ARG A 3 9.56 -18.47 -11.69
C ARG A 3 8.77 -17.18 -11.90
N PRO A 4 9.18 -16.30 -12.82
CA PRO A 4 8.51 -15.01 -13.07
C PRO A 4 7.01 -15.18 -13.38
N GLU A 5 6.63 -16.31 -14.00
CA GLU A 5 5.24 -16.62 -14.33
C GLU A 5 4.38 -16.82 -13.07
N VAL A 6 4.97 -17.34 -11.99
CA VAL A 6 4.28 -17.55 -10.70
C VAL A 6 4.22 -16.26 -9.89
N GLN A 7 5.26 -15.43 -9.93
CA GLN A 7 5.28 -14.14 -9.24
C GLN A 7 4.22 -13.17 -9.78
N ARG A 8 3.98 -13.17 -11.09
CA ARG A 8 2.94 -12.33 -11.71
C ARG A 8 1.54 -12.58 -11.15
N VAL A 9 1.23 -13.78 -10.66
CA VAL A 9 -0.09 -14.12 -10.10
C VAL A 9 -0.23 -13.67 -8.63
N LEU A 10 0.89 -13.60 -7.91
CA LEU A 10 0.95 -13.14 -6.51
C LEU A 10 0.88 -11.61 -6.41
N PHE A 11 1.51 -10.90 -7.33
CA PHE A 11 1.54 -9.43 -7.36
C PHE A 11 0.60 -8.81 -8.40
N HIS A 12 -0.30 -9.61 -9.00
CA HIS A 12 -1.33 -9.05 -9.87
C HIS A 12 -2.27 -8.19 -9.02
N PRO A 13 -2.49 -6.91 -9.37
CA PRO A 13 -3.47 -6.09 -8.68
C PRO A 13 -4.82 -6.77 -8.74
N ARG A 14 -5.40 -7.08 -7.59
CA ARG A 14 -6.77 -7.60 -7.49
C ARG A 14 -7.62 -6.52 -6.87
N THR A 15 -8.86 -6.43 -7.31
CA THR A 15 -9.89 -5.69 -6.60
C THR A 15 -10.11 -6.43 -5.27
N ALA A 16 -9.46 -5.96 -4.21
CA ALA A 16 -9.65 -6.44 -2.86
C ALA A 16 -10.56 -5.46 -2.14
N GLU A 17 -11.45 -5.97 -1.28
CA GLU A 17 -12.23 -5.10 -0.41
C GLU A 17 -11.27 -4.30 0.49
N GLN A 18 -11.55 -3.00 0.64
CA GLN A 18 -10.78 -2.16 1.56
C GLN A 18 -10.94 -2.72 2.97
N THR A 19 -9.81 -3.10 3.57
CA THR A 19 -9.79 -3.49 4.98
C THR A 19 -10.02 -2.25 5.85
N PRO A 20 -10.80 -2.37 6.94
CA PRO A 20 -11.03 -1.26 7.84
C PRO A 20 -9.70 -0.71 8.37
N LEU A 21 -9.62 0.61 8.47
CA LEU A 21 -8.43 1.30 8.96
C LEU A 21 -8.21 0.98 10.45
N PRO A 22 -7.02 0.49 10.83
CA PRO A 22 -6.62 0.42 12.24
C PRO A 22 -6.66 1.81 12.89
N ALA A 23 -6.90 1.85 14.20
CA ALA A 23 -6.92 3.11 14.94
C ALA A 23 -5.58 3.86 14.82
N GLY A 24 -5.64 5.17 14.57
CA GLY A 24 -4.45 6.02 14.42
C GLY A 24 -3.70 5.83 13.09
N THR A 25 -4.34 5.23 12.08
CA THR A 25 -3.79 5.12 10.73
C THR A 25 -4.56 5.99 9.75
N GLU A 26 -3.85 6.47 8.74
CA GLU A 26 -4.42 7.27 7.65
C GLU A 26 -4.21 6.55 6.32
N GLU A 27 -5.20 6.61 5.44
CA GLU A 27 -5.06 6.14 4.07
C GLU A 27 -4.52 7.27 3.20
N ILE A 28 -3.46 7.01 2.46
CA ILE A 28 -2.81 7.97 1.57
C ILE A 28 -2.86 7.39 0.16
N ASN A 29 -3.49 8.10 -0.77
CA ASN A 29 -3.53 7.72 -2.17
C ASN A 29 -2.52 8.55 -2.95
N ILE A 30 -1.56 7.89 -3.58
CA ILE A 30 -0.52 8.53 -4.38
C ILE A 30 -0.82 8.25 -5.85
N GLU A 31 -1.20 9.28 -6.59
CA GLU A 31 -1.34 9.19 -8.05
C GLU A 31 0.05 9.17 -8.69
N VAL A 32 0.32 8.16 -9.52
CA VAL A 32 1.62 7.98 -10.20
C VAL A 32 1.52 8.18 -11.72
N GLU A 33 0.34 7.96 -12.28
CA GLU A 33 -0.02 8.22 -13.68
C GLU A 33 -1.53 8.54 -13.74
N PRO A 34 -2.05 9.17 -14.81
CA PRO A 34 -3.48 9.46 -14.92
C PRO A 34 -4.35 8.22 -14.73
N GLY A 35 -5.12 8.21 -13.64
CA GLY A 35 -6.01 7.09 -13.27
C GLY A 35 -5.31 5.88 -12.62
N VAL A 36 -4.01 5.98 -12.30
CA VAL A 36 -3.25 4.96 -11.59
C VAL A 36 -2.87 5.47 -10.21
N VAL A 37 -3.41 4.83 -9.17
CA VAL A 37 -3.22 5.21 -7.77
C VAL A 37 -2.59 4.07 -7.00
N ILE A 38 -1.57 4.40 -6.22
CA ILE A 38 -1.00 3.53 -5.19
C ILE A 38 -1.69 3.87 -3.86
N GLY A 39 -2.42 2.91 -3.32
CA GLY A 39 -2.97 3.01 -1.97
C GLY A 39 -1.90 2.71 -0.93
N CYS A 40 -1.69 3.64 -0.01
CA CYS A 40 -0.75 3.53 1.10
C CYS A 40 -1.50 3.66 2.43
N ARG A 41 -0.93 3.05 3.47
CA ARG A 41 -1.42 3.23 4.84
C ARG A 41 -0.31 3.80 5.71
N PHE A 42 -0.56 4.97 6.29
CA PHE A 42 0.37 5.63 7.17
C PHE A 42 0.08 5.27 8.63
N PHE A 43 1.09 4.69 9.29
CA PHE A 43 1.05 4.35 10.70
C PHE A 43 1.88 5.38 11.46
N SER A 44 1.21 6.37 12.08
CA SER A 44 1.92 7.44 12.78
C SER A 44 2.50 6.94 14.11
N ALA A 45 3.81 7.12 14.29
CA ALA A 45 4.50 6.83 15.55
C ALA A 45 4.71 8.10 16.42
N GLY A 46 4.29 9.26 15.93
CA GLY A 46 4.48 10.57 16.57
C GLY A 46 5.26 11.57 15.69
N LYS A 47 5.02 12.86 15.90
CA LYS A 47 5.50 13.95 15.02
C LYS A 47 7.02 14.04 14.84
N GLU A 48 7.79 13.66 15.85
CA GLU A 48 9.25 13.72 15.85
C GLU A 48 9.91 12.36 15.56
N LYS A 49 9.12 11.32 15.28
CA LYS A 49 9.63 9.98 14.97
C LYS A 49 9.87 9.83 13.47
N PRO A 50 10.87 9.04 13.05
CA PRO A 50 11.13 8.79 11.64
C PRO A 50 9.97 8.03 11.00
N THR A 51 9.73 8.32 9.73
CA THR A 51 8.81 7.54 8.89
C THR A 51 9.59 6.50 8.08
N ILE A 52 9.10 5.27 8.07
CA ILE A 52 9.63 4.18 7.26
C ILE A 52 8.65 3.96 6.11
N LEU A 53 9.15 4.00 4.88
CA LEU A 53 8.41 3.57 3.70
C LEU A 53 8.66 2.07 3.51
N PHE A 54 7.59 1.29 3.42
CA PHE A 54 7.61 -0.15 3.22
C PHE A 54 6.51 -0.59 2.28
#